data_AF-A0A2V7TDU0-F1
#
_entry.id   AF-A0A2V7TDU0-F1
#
_cell.length_a   1.000
_cell.length_b   1.000
_cell.length_c   1.000
_cell.angle_alpha   90.00
_cell.angle_beta   90.00
_cell.angle_gamma   90.00
#
_symmetry.space_group_name_H-M   'P 1'
#
loop_
_entity.id
_entity.type
_entity.pdbx_description
1 polymer ?
#
loop_
_entity_poly.entity_id
_entity_poly.type
_entity_poly.pdbx_seq_one_letter_code
_entity_poly.pdbx_strand_id
1 'polypeptide(L)' 'MNLFSARRSLRAGRAREAIVLGLTILNGLSAVVAVLAALSGVFNALAWGQAGLYALFTVFFVIAGRASMSPRARAS' A
#
# COMPACT_ATOMS: atom_id res chain seq x y z
N MET A 1 23.85 13.89 17.02
CA MET A 1 22.83 13.91 15.94
C MET A 1 22.20 15.29 15.89
N ASN A 2 22.27 15.96 14.75
CA ASN A 2 22.03 17.40 14.61
C ASN A 2 20.54 17.61 14.32
N LEU A 3 19.92 18.70 14.80
CA LEU A 3 18.46 18.93 14.69
C LEU A 3 17.92 18.85 13.25
N PHE A 4 18.76 19.19 12.27
CA PHE A 4 18.45 19.13 10.85
C PHE A 4 18.30 17.68 10.31
N SER A 5 19.14 16.74 10.74
CA SER A 5 19.04 15.34 10.31
C SER A 5 17.83 14.64 10.93
N ALA A 6 17.47 15.01 12.17
CA ALA A 6 16.25 14.53 12.82
C ALA A 6 14.97 14.98 12.09
N ARG A 7 14.89 16.26 11.69
CA ARG A 7 13.75 16.78 10.92
C ARG A 7 13.63 16.14 9.53
N ARG A 8 14.76 15.87 8.87
CA ARG A 8 14.80 15.18 7.57
C ARG A 8 14.30 13.73 7.68
N SER A 9 14.75 13.00 8.71
CA SER A 9 14.29 11.64 9.02
C SER A 9 12.78 11.58 9.27
N LEU A 10 12.24 12.50 10.08
CA LEU A 10 10.79 12.59 10.33
C LEU A 10 9.97 12.91 9.06
N ARG A 11 10.49 13.78 8.19
CA ARG A 11 9.82 14.09 6.91
C ARG A 11 9.86 12.89 5.95
N ALA A 12 10.97 12.17 5.91
CA ALA A 12 11.09 10.94 5.12
C ALA A 12 10.14 9.84 5.62
N GLY A 13 9.98 9.69 6.93
CA GLY A 13 9.01 8.76 7.53
C GLY A 13 7.57 9.05 7.09
N ARG A 14 7.13 10.30 7.21
CA ARG A 14 5.77 10.72 6.77
C ARG A 14 5.56 10.58 5.26
N ALA A 15 6.56 10.92 4.45
CA ALA A 15 6.50 10.74 3.01
C ALA A 15 6.36 9.26 2.63
N ARG A 16 7.12 8.38 3.30
CA ARG A 16 7.04 6.93 3.13
C ARG A 16 5.66 6.39 3.50
N GLU A 17 5.09 6.82 4.63
CA GLU A 17 3.73 6.43 5.06
C GLU A 17 2.68 6.83 4.02
N ALA A 18 2.74 8.07 3.50
CA ALA A 18 1.83 8.54 2.47
C ALA A 18 1.94 7.72 1.18
N ILE A 19 3.17 7.35 0.77
CA ILE A 19 3.41 6.49 -0.40
C ILE A 19 2.81 5.10 -0.18
N VAL A 20 3.06 4.47 0.98
CA VAL A 20 2.52 3.13 1.29
C VAL A 20 1.00 3.14 1.28
N LEU A 21 0.38 4.18 1.85
CA LEU A 21 -1.08 4.35 1.81
C LEU A 21 -1.59 4.50 0.37
N GLY A 22 -0.96 5.37 -0.43
CA GLY A 22 -1.31 5.56 -1.84
C GLY A 22 -1.23 4.26 -2.63
N LEU A 23 -0.14 3.49 -2.46
CA LEU A 23 0.03 2.19 -3.12
C LEU A 23 -1.01 1.16 -2.67
N THR A 24 -1.40 1.17 -1.38
CA THR A 24 -2.45 0.30 -0.86
C THR A 24 -3.78 0.55 -1.56
N ILE A 25 -4.20 1.82 -1.64
CA ILE A 25 -5.46 2.23 -2.25
C ILE A 25 -5.46 1.92 -3.74
N LEU A 26 -4.37 2.28 -4.44
CA LEU A 26 -4.24 2.03 -5.88
C LEU A 26 -4.33 0.54 -6.20
N ASN A 27 -3.61 -0.32 -5.47
CA ASN A 27 -3.70 -1.76 -5.68
C ASN A 27 -5.10 -2.30 -5.38
N GLY A 28 -5.76 -1.81 -4.33
CA GLY A 28 -7.13 -2.25 -4.00
C GLY A 28 -8.11 -1.94 -5.13
N LEU A 29 -8.05 -0.72 -5.67
CA LEU A 29 -8.88 -0.31 -6.81
C LEU A 29 -8.54 -1.11 -8.07
N SER A 30 -7.25 -1.34 -8.35
CA SER A 30 -6.82 -2.15 -9.49
C SER A 30 -7.32 -3.60 -9.39
N ALA A 31 -7.36 -4.19 -8.19
CA ALA A 31 -7.93 -5.52 -8.00
C ALA A 31 -9.41 -5.56 -8.35
N VAL A 32 -10.19 -4.56 -7.92
CA VAL A 32 -11.63 -4.45 -8.27
C VAL A 32 -11.81 -4.32 -9.78
N VAL A 33 -11.06 -3.43 -10.43
CA VAL A 33 -11.13 -3.26 -11.89
C VAL A 33 -10.74 -4.54 -12.63
N ALA A 34 -9.71 -5.24 -12.16
CA ALA A 34 -9.29 -6.51 -12.75
C ALA A 34 -10.37 -7.60 -12.60
N VAL A 35 -11.07 -7.66 -11.47
CA VAL A 35 -12.23 -8.56 -11.30
C VAL A 35 -13.35 -8.19 -12.27
N LEU A 36 -13.70 -6.91 -12.41
CA LEU A 36 -14.71 -6.47 -13.38
C LEU A 36 -14.31 -6.84 -14.83
N ALA A 37 -13.04 -6.67 -15.17
CA ALA A 37 -12.49 -7.05 -16.47
C ALA A 37 -12.49 -8.57 -16.69
N ALA A 38 -12.28 -9.37 -15.64
CA ALA A 38 -12.38 -10.82 -15.71
C ALA A 38 -13.84 -11.28 -15.90
N LEU A 39 -14.77 -10.66 -15.17
CA LEU A 39 -16.19 -10.96 -15.23
C LEU A 39 -16.85 -10.55 -16.55
N SER A 40 -16.29 -9.56 -17.26
CA SER A 40 -16.77 -9.19 -18.60
C SER A 40 -16.44 -10.23 -19.67
N GLY A 41 -15.59 -11.22 -19.36
CA GLY A 41 -15.19 -12.29 -20.28
C GLY A 41 -14.18 -11.86 -21.36
N VAL A 42 -13.88 -10.56 -21.48
CA VAL A 42 -12.94 -10.02 -22.49
C VAL A 42 -11.50 -10.43 -22.17
N PHE A 43 -11.15 -10.49 -20.89
CA PHE A 43 -9.81 -10.83 -20.41
C PHE A 43 -9.93 -11.98 -19.41
N ASN A 44 -9.84 -13.23 -19.88
CA ASN A 44 -10.03 -14.42 -19.05
C ASN A 44 -8.83 -14.66 -18.09
N ALA A 45 -7.91 -15.57 -18.40
CA ALA A 45 -6.84 -15.99 -17.48
C ALA A 45 -5.90 -14.86 -17.02
N LEU A 46 -5.63 -13.88 -17.89
CA LEU A 46 -4.72 -12.77 -17.56
C LEU A 46 -5.32 -11.81 -16.52
N ALA A 47 -6.63 -11.56 -16.54
CA ALA A 47 -7.24 -10.65 -15.57
C ALA A 47 -7.31 -11.26 -14.16
N TRP A 48 -7.55 -12.57 -14.06
CA TRP A 48 -7.51 -13.27 -12.76
C TRP A 48 -6.11 -13.25 -12.13
N GLY A 49 -5.06 -13.41 -12.94
CA GLY A 49 -3.68 -13.26 -12.48
C GLY A 49 -3.40 -11.84 -11.95
N GLN A 50 -3.86 -10.82 -12.66
CA GLN A 50 -3.71 -9.42 -12.24
C GLN A 50 -4.53 -9.11 -10.97
N ALA A 51 -5.78 -9.57 -10.90
CA ALA A 51 -6.64 -9.39 -9.73
C ALA A 51 -5.99 -9.99 -8.47
N GLY A 52 -5.45 -11.21 -8.58
CA GLY A 52 -4.71 -11.85 -7.50
C GLY A 52 -3.45 -11.07 -7.10
N LEU A 53 -2.68 -10.58 -8.08
CA LEU A 53 -1.45 -9.83 -7.82
C LEU A 53 -1.73 -8.50 -7.11
N TYR A 54 -2.71 -7.75 -7.59
CA TYR A 54 -3.12 -6.49 -6.95
C TYR A 54 -3.65 -6.73 -5.54
N ALA A 55 -4.50 -7.74 -5.34
CA ALA A 55 -5.01 -8.09 -4.01
C ALA A 55 -3.86 -8.46 -3.05
N LEU A 56 -2.90 -9.25 -3.50
CA LEU A 56 -1.72 -9.62 -2.71
C LEU A 56 -0.90 -8.40 -2.31
N PHE A 57 -0.63 -7.49 -3.24
CA PHE A 57 0.11 -6.26 -2.95
C PHE A 57 -0.65 -5.33 -2.02
N THR A 58 -1.98 -5.22 -2.15
CA THR A 58 -2.81 -4.49 -1.17
C THR A 58 -2.59 -5.03 0.23
N VAL A 59 -2.64 -6.35 0.43
CA VAL A 59 -2.40 -6.98 1.75
C VAL A 59 -1.00 -6.66 2.26
N PHE A 60 0.03 -6.78 1.43
CA PHE A 60 1.40 -6.46 1.83
C PHE A 60 1.57 -4.99 2.22
N PHE A 61 0.98 -4.05 1.49
CA PHE A 61 1.06 -2.64 1.85
C PHE A 61 0.23 -2.29 3.10
N VAL A 62 -0.91 -2.95 3.33
CA VAL A 62 -1.63 -2.83 4.61
C VAL A 62 -0.75 -3.27 5.78
N ILE A 63 -0.09 -4.44 5.66
CA ILE A 63 0.81 -4.93 6.70
C ILE A 63 1.99 -3.97 6.90
N ALA A 64 2.61 -3.50 5.81
CA ALA A 64 3.71 -2.55 5.86
C ALA A 64 3.31 -1.22 6.51
N GLY A 65 2.10 -0.72 6.21
CA GLY A 65 1.54 0.49 6.79
C GLY A 65 1.27 0.36 8.29
N ARG A 66 0.70 -0.79 8.71
CA ARG A 66 0.47 -1.10 10.13
C ARG A 66 1.77 -1.23 10.92
N ALA A 67 2.79 -1.87 10.35
CA ALA A 67 4.10 -2.00 10.98
C ALA A 67 4.79 -0.64 11.20
N SER A 68 4.56 0.35 10.33
CA SER A 68 5.05 1.72 10.56
C SER A 68 4.31 2.49 11.67
N MET A 69 3.09 2.10 12.03
CA MET A 69 2.27 2.82 13.03
C MET A 69 2.46 2.35 14.49
N SER A 70 3.15 1.24 14.74
CA SER A 70 3.51 0.76 16.09
C SER A 70 5.05 0.79 16.24
N PRO A 71 5.68 1.46 17.24
CA PRO A 71 5.21 1.85 18.57
C PRO A 71 5.53 3.33 18.93
N ARG A 72 4.70 4.29 18.52
CA ARG A 72 4.75 5.67 19.05
C ARG A 72 3.59 6.02 19.98
N ALA A 73 2.62 5.12 20.13
CA ALA A 73 1.45 5.28 20.98
C ALA A 73 1.64 4.80 22.44
N ARG A 74 2.84 4.35 22.84
CA ARG A 74 3.15 3.89 24.21
C ARG A 74 3.96 4.87 25.05
N ALA A 75 4.19 6.09 24.54
CA ALA A 75 4.90 7.15 25.25
C ALA A 75 3.97 8.36 25.38
N SER A 76 2.88 8.18 26.13
CA SER A 76 2.03 9.24 26.67
C SER A 76 1.79 8.92 28.13
#